data_AF-A0A7W1Q1Q6-F1
#
_entry.id   AF-A0A7W1Q1Q6-F1
#
_cell.length_a   1.000
_cell.length_b   1.000
_cell.length_c   1.000
_cell.angle_alpha   90.00
_cell.angle_beta   90.00
_cell.angle_gamma   90.00
#
_symmetry.space_group_name_H-M   'P 1'
#
loop_
_entity.id
_entity.type
_entity.pdbx_description
1 polymer ?
#
loop_
_entity_poly.entity_id
_entity_poly.type
_entity_poly.pdbx_seq_one_letter_code
_entity_poly.pdbx_strand_id
1 'polypeptide(L)' 'MSFERRKTRQIMVGNVAVGGDAPISVQSMTTTKTADVEGTLAQIYALAGAGADIVRC' A
#
# COMPACT_ATOMS: atom_id res chain seq x y z
N MET A 1 17.70 -13.84 -4.49
CA MET A 1 17.09 -15.11 -4.05
C MET A 1 15.60 -15.03 -4.34
N SER A 2 15.07 -15.98 -5.12
CA SER A 2 13.62 -16.10 -5.32
C SER A 2 13.12 -17.18 -4.37
N PHE A 3 12.24 -16.80 -3.45
CA PHE A 3 11.57 -17.75 -2.55
C PHE A 3 10.22 -18.11 -3.17
N GLU A 4 9.83 -19.39 -3.08
CA GLU A 4 8.53 -19.82 -3.57
C GLU A 4 7.43 -19.17 -2.73
N ARG A 5 6.55 -18.41 -3.38
CA ARG A 5 5.43 -17.74 -2.72
C ARG A 5 4.37 -18.76 -2.31
N ARG A 6 3.83 -18.59 -1.10
CA ARG A 6 2.66 -19.36 -0.66
C ARG A 6 1.48 -19.10 -1.59
N LYS A 7 0.83 -20.17 -2.07
CA LYS A 7 -0.46 -20.06 -2.78
C LYS A 7 -1.51 -19.45 -1.87
N THR A 8 -2.10 -18.35 -2.30
CA THR A 8 -3.14 -17.62 -1.57
C THR A 8 -4.26 -17.19 -2.50
N ARG A 9 -5.46 -16.95 -1.95
CA ARG A 9 -6.55 -16.32 -2.69
C ARG A 9 -6.15 -14.88 -3.06
N GLN A 10 -6.37 -14.49 -4.31
CA GLN A 10 -6.21 -13.10 -4.73
C GLN A 10 -7.41 -12.25 -4.27
N ILE A 11 -7.14 -11.05 -3.77
CA ILE A 11 -8.14 -10.04 -3.42
C ILE A 11 -7.79 -8.70 -4.06
N MET A 12 -8.75 -7.78 -4.10
CA MET A 12 -8.56 -6.41 -4.57
C MET A 12 -8.62 -5.43 -3.39
N VAL A 13 -7.64 -4.54 -3.28
CA VAL A 13 -7.63 -3.38 -2.38
C VAL A 13 -7.71 -2.13 -3.25
N GLY A 14 -8.92 -1.59 -3.42
CA GLY A 14 -9.19 -0.64 -4.49
C GLY A 14 -8.89 -1.26 -5.85
N ASN A 15 -7.92 -0.69 -6.58
CA ASN A 15 -7.48 -1.18 -7.88
C ASN A 15 -6.21 -2.04 -7.80
N VAL A 16 -5.68 -2.32 -6.60
CA VAL A 16 -4.45 -3.09 -6.39
C VAL A 16 -4.79 -4.56 -6.10
N ALA A 17 -4.24 -5.48 -6.89
CA ALA A 17 -4.38 -6.92 -6.66
C ALA A 17 -3.36 -7.41 -5.62
N VAL A 18 -3.81 -8.17 -4.62
CA VAL A 18 -2.96 -8.71 -3.54
C VAL A 18 -3.16 -10.21 -3.39
N GLY A 19 -2.06 -10.96 -3.32
CA GLY A 19 -2.05 -12.41 -3.22
C GLY A 19 -2.12 -13.12 -4.57
N GLY A 20 -2.26 -14.45 -4.56
CA GLY A 20 -2.25 -15.26 -5.80
C GLY A 20 -0.95 -15.10 -6.59
N ASP A 21 -1.08 -14.76 -7.87
CA ASP A 21 0.04 -14.51 -8.78
C ASP A 21 0.35 -13.02 -8.99
N ALA A 22 -0.39 -12.12 -8.31
CA ALA A 22 -0.11 -10.68 -8.36
C ALA A 22 1.27 -10.34 -7.77
N PRO A 23 1.96 -9.28 -8.26
CA PRO A 23 3.21 -8.80 -7.67
C PRO A 23 3.09 -8.50 -6.17
N ILE A 24 4.24 -8.44 -5.47
CA ILE A 24 4.25 -8.00 -4.07
C ILE A 24 4.01 -6.49 -4.04
N SER A 25 2.85 -6.06 -3.54
CA SER A 25 2.53 -4.65 -3.34
C SER A 25 3.29 -4.06 -2.16
N VAL A 26 3.77 -2.83 -2.29
CA VAL A 26 4.39 -2.05 -1.23
C VAL A 26 3.33 -1.23 -0.50
N GLN A 27 3.25 -1.38 0.82
CA GLN A 27 2.35 -0.59 1.66
C GLN A 27 3.16 0.31 2.61
N SER A 28 2.65 1.51 2.87
CA SER A 28 3.16 2.39 3.92
C SER A 28 2.03 2.94 4.81
N MET A 29 2.39 3.74 5.82
CA MET A 29 1.46 4.31 6.79
C MET A 29 1.83 5.76 7.10
N THR A 30 0.82 6.61 7.26
CA THR A 30 1.02 8.00 7.70
C THR A 30 1.41 8.05 9.18
N THR A 31 2.05 9.14 9.57
CA THR A 31 2.46 9.44 10.95
C THR A 31 1.83 10.75 11.46
N THR A 32 1.12 11.47 10.60
CA THR A 32 0.31 12.63 10.97
C THR A 32 -0.86 12.22 11.85
N LYS A 33 -1.43 13.19 12.59
CA LYS A 33 -2.72 12.97 13.24
C LYS A 33 -3.77 12.85 12.14
N THR A 34 -4.52 11.75 12.06
CA THR A 34 -5.50 11.53 10.98
C THR A 34 -6.57 12.63 10.89
N ALA A 35 -6.86 13.33 11.99
CA ALA A 35 -7.77 14.49 12.00
C ALA A 35 -7.18 15.76 11.34
N ASP A 36 -5.85 15.84 11.19
CA ASP A 36 -5.18 16.84 10.37
C ASP A 36 -5.25 16.41 8.90
N VAL A 37 -6.31 16.83 8.23
CA VAL A 37 -6.64 16.43 6.86
C VAL A 37 -5.54 16.84 5.89
N GLU A 38 -5.08 18.09 5.95
CA GLU A 38 -4.08 18.63 5.02
C GLU A 38 -2.72 17.96 5.22
N GLY A 39 -2.27 17.81 6.47
CA GLY A 39 -1.02 17.10 6.77
C GLY A 39 -1.05 15.65 6.30
N THR A 40 -2.18 14.97 6.53
CA THR A 40 -2.35 13.56 6.14
C THR A 40 -2.40 13.40 4.62
N LEU A 41 -3.12 14.26 3.90
CA LEU A 41 -3.15 14.25 2.44
C LEU A 41 -1.76 14.50 1.84
N ALA A 42 -1.02 15.49 2.34
CA ALA A 42 0.33 15.77 1.89
C ALA A 42 1.25 14.56 2.06
N GLN A 43 1.17 13.86 3.21
CA GLN A 43 1.96 12.66 3.44
C GLN A 43 1.52 11.49 2.55
N ILE A 44 0.21 11.30 2.31
CA ILE A 44 -0.28 10.26 1.40
C ILE A 44 0.31 10.46 0.00
N TYR A 45 0.27 11.67 -0.55
CA TYR A 45 0.81 11.96 -1.87
C TYR A 45 2.33 11.76 -1.92
N ALA A 46 3.06 12.12 -0.87
CA ALA A 46 4.50 11.87 -0.79
C ALA A 46 4.82 10.36 -0.78
N LEU A 47 4.06 9.56 -0.03
CA LEU A 47 4.22 8.10 0.01
C LEU A 47 3.89 7.45 -1.33
N ALA A 48 2.80 7.88 -1.98
CA ALA A 48 2.44 7.41 -3.32
C ALA A 48 3.51 7.78 -4.36
N GLY A 49 4.03 9.01 -4.32
CA GLY A 49 5.13 9.47 -5.18
C GLY A 49 6.44 8.70 -4.95
N ALA A 50 6.64 8.15 -3.74
CA ALA A 50 7.77 7.28 -3.41
C ALA A 50 7.57 5.81 -3.82
N GLY A 51 6.40 5.45 -4.39
CA GLY A 51 6.10 4.11 -4.88
C GLY A 51 5.30 3.23 -3.91
N ALA A 52 4.61 3.80 -2.92
CA ALA A 52 3.63 3.04 -2.14
C ALA A 52 2.39 2.74 -2.99
N ASP A 53 2.04 1.46 -3.13
CA ASP A 53 0.81 1.00 -3.81
C ASP A 53 -0.42 1.22 -2.92
N ILE A 54 -0.24 1.11 -1.59
CA ILE A 54 -1.31 1.22 -0.58
C ILE A 54 -0.80 2.10 0.57
N VAL A 55 -1.63 3.05 1.04
CA VAL A 55 -1.32 3.90 2.20
C VAL A 55 -2.39 3.71 3.28
N ARG A 56 -1.95 3.48 4.53
CA ARG A 56 -2.82 3.38 5.71
C ARG A 56 -2.77 4.67 6.54
N CYS A 57 -3.92 5.11 7.05
CA CYS A 57 -4.06 6.27 7.93
C CYS A 57 -4.40 5.90 9.37
#